data_AF-A0A382U3E8-F1
#
_entry.id   AF-A0A382U3E8-F1
#
_cell.length_a   1.000
_cell.length_b   1.000
_cell.length_c   1.000
_cell.angle_alpha   90.00
_cell.angle_beta   90.00
_cell.angle_gamma   90.00
#
_symmetry.space_group_name_H-M   'P 1'
#
loop_
_entity.id
_entity.type
_entity.pdbx_description
1 polymer ?
#
loop_
_entity_poly.entity_id
_entity_poly.type
_entity_poly.pdbx_seq_one_letter_code
_entity_poly.pdbx_strand_id
1 'polypeptide(L)'
;MKKFDVDLEFGKGWEEHIDEVFSGAKKCEVKTERDKWAKTGNICIEIESYGKPSGLTSTEAEVWVHNLVKDDELCCSLMFNTDK
;
A
#
# COMPACT_ATOMS: atom_id res chain seq x y z
N MET A 1 -15.77 -2.50 31.92
CA MET A 1 -14.29 -2.49 31.83
C MET A 1 -13.95 -2.31 30.36
N LYS A 2 -13.31 -1.20 29.98
CA LYS A 2 -12.96 -0.92 28.58
C LYS A 2 -11.92 -1.95 28.13
N LYS A 3 -12.13 -2.60 26.98
CA LYS A 3 -11.28 -3.67 26.44
C LYS A 3 -9.94 -3.14 25.87
N PHE A 4 -9.34 -2.18 26.56
CA PHE A 4 -8.13 -1.49 26.12
C PHE A 4 -6.98 -2.47 25.82
N ASP A 5 -6.83 -3.51 26.65
CA ASP A 5 -5.78 -4.51 26.46
C ASP A 5 -5.97 -5.33 25.17
N VAL A 6 -7.23 -5.61 24.79
CA VAL A 6 -7.53 -6.34 23.54
C VAL A 6 -7.29 -5.44 22.33
N ASP A 7 -7.69 -4.18 22.42
CA ASP A 7 -7.47 -3.19 21.36
C ASP A 7 -5.97 -2.90 21.18
N LEU A 8 -5.19 -2.92 22.27
CA LEU A 8 -3.75 -2.73 22.27
C LEU A 8 -3.01 -3.89 21.60
N GLU A 9 -3.33 -5.14 21.95
CA GLU A 9 -2.71 -6.31 21.32
C GLU A 9 -3.05 -6.39 19.82
N PHE A 10 -4.29 -6.04 19.44
CA PHE A 10 -4.65 -5.93 18.03
C PHE A 10 -3.84 -4.86 17.29
N GLY A 11 -3.62 -3.69 17.92
CA GLY A 11 -2.81 -2.62 17.36
C GLY A 11 -1.34 -3.02 17.12
N LYS A 12 -0.71 -3.68 18.09
CA LYS A 12 0.67 -4.14 17.99
C LYS A 12 0.92 -5.07 16.80
N GLY A 13 -0.03 -5.96 16.48
CA GLY A 13 0.10 -6.83 15.31
C GLY A 13 0.18 -6.07 13.99
N TRP A 14 -0.45 -4.90 13.90
CA TRP A 14 -0.33 -4.04 12.71
C TRP A 14 0.95 -3.20 12.71
N GLU A 15 1.48 -2.84 13.88
CA GLU A 15 2.81 -2.24 13.99
C GLU A 15 3.91 -3.20 13.51
N GLU A 16 3.83 -4.48 13.92
CA GLU A 16 4.72 -5.54 13.43
C GLU A 16 4.62 -5.73 11.91
N HIS A 17 3.39 -5.74 11.35
CA HIS A 17 3.20 -5.82 9.90
C HIS A 17 3.91 -4.67 9.15
N ILE A 18 3.84 -3.45 9.69
CA ILE A 18 4.53 -2.30 9.12
C ILE A 18 6.06 -2.45 9.25
N ASP A 19 6.55 -2.95 10.38
CA ASP A 19 7.98 -3.21 10.57
C ASP A 19 8.51 -4.28 9.59
N GLU A 20 7.74 -5.33 9.30
CA GLU A 20 8.08 -6.35 8.29
C GLU A 20 8.23 -5.76 6.88
N VAL A 21 7.39 -4.78 6.53
CA VAL A 21 7.45 -4.05 5.25
C VAL A 21 8.75 -3.23 5.16
N PHE A 22 9.18 -2.58 6.24
CA PHE A 22 10.36 -1.71 6.25
C PHE A 22 11.69 -2.43 6.49
N SER A 23 11.68 -3.51 7.29
CA SER A 23 12.86 -4.34 7.58
C SER A 23 13.33 -5.16 6.37
N GLY A 24 12.52 -5.21 5.30
CA GLY A 24 12.80 -6.00 4.10
C GLY A 24 12.44 -7.48 4.25
N ALA A 25 11.74 -7.85 5.33
CA ALA A 25 11.19 -9.19 5.50
C ALA A 25 10.14 -9.51 4.41
N LYS A 26 9.43 -8.49 3.92
CA LYS A 26 8.53 -8.58 2.77
C LYS A 26 9.12 -7.93 1.53
N LYS A 27 8.98 -8.60 0.39
CA LYS A 27 9.30 -7.99 -0.89
C LYS A 27 8.23 -6.96 -1.25
N CYS A 28 8.65 -5.71 -1.41
CA CYS A 28 7.75 -4.60 -1.69
C CYS A 28 7.99 -4.00 -3.08
N GLU A 29 6.91 -3.70 -3.80
CA GLU A 29 6.96 -2.91 -5.04
C GLU A 29 6.29 -1.55 -4.82
N VAL A 30 7.01 -0.47 -5.12
CA VAL A 30 6.53 0.90 -4.90
C VAL A 30 6.32 1.61 -6.23
N LYS A 31 5.12 2.14 -6.45
CA LYS A 31 4.80 3.08 -7.54
C LYS A 31 4.46 4.44 -6.94
N THR A 32 4.97 5.50 -7.55
CA THR A 32 4.69 6.86 -7.10
C THR A 32 3.97 7.62 -8.20
N GLU A 33 2.77 8.10 -7.89
CA GLU A 33 2.00 9.01 -8.71
C GLU A 33 2.24 10.46 -8.29
N ARG A 34 2.51 11.32 -9.27
CA ARG A 34 2.79 12.75 -9.06
C ARG A 34 1.64 13.59 -9.57
N ASP A 35 1.03 14.36 -8.68
CA ASP A 35 0.05 15.44 -8.90
C ASP A 35 -1.25 15.10 -9.63
N LYS A 36 -1.34 13.98 -10.37
CA LYS A 36 -2.47 13.66 -11.23
C LYS A 36 -3.72 13.35 -10.38
N TRP A 37 -3.59 12.50 -9.37
CA TRP A 37 -4.63 12.26 -8.36
C TRP A 37 -5.15 13.56 -7.71
N ALA A 38 -4.25 14.52 -7.41
CA ALA A 38 -4.61 15.79 -6.79
C ALA A 38 -5.34 16.73 -7.76
N LYS A 39 -4.94 16.73 -9.04
CA LYS A 39 -5.55 17.53 -10.10
C LYS A 39 -6.94 17.00 -10.51
N THR A 40 -7.09 15.68 -10.57
CA THR A 40 -8.35 15.03 -11.00
C THR A 40 -9.30 14.76 -9.84
N GLY A 41 -8.80 14.77 -8.60
CA GLY A 41 -9.53 14.34 -7.41
C GLY A 41 -9.81 12.83 -7.37
N ASN A 42 -9.17 12.04 -8.23
CA ASN A 42 -9.44 10.62 -8.40
C ASN A 42 -8.16 9.80 -8.32
N ILE A 43 -8.22 8.69 -7.60
CA ILE A 43 -7.18 7.65 -7.60
C ILE A 43 -7.77 6.43 -8.31
N CYS A 44 -7.05 5.91 -9.30
CA CYS A 44 -7.46 4.71 -10.03
C CYS A 44 -6.32 3.68 -9.96
N ILE A 45 -6.65 2.48 -9.48
CA ILE A 45 -5.75 1.33 -9.46
C ILE A 45 -6.34 0.28 -10.38
N GLU A 46 -5.71 0.08 -11.53
CA GLU A 46 -6.12 -0.91 -12.52
C GLU A 46 -5.49 -2.26 -12.17
N ILE A 47 -6.30 -3.31 -12.05
CA ILE A 47 -5.85 -4.68 -11.77
C ILE A 47 -5.70 -5.53 -13.04
N GLU A 48 -6.42 -5.18 -14.12
CA GLU A 48 -6.44 -5.84 -15.42
C GLU A 48 -6.84 -4.84 -16.51
N SER A 49 -6.29 -5.00 -17.72
CA SER A 49 -6.68 -4.25 -18.92
C SER A 49 -6.85 -5.18 -20.12
N TYR A 50 -8.05 -5.22 -20.73
CA TYR A 50 -8.37 -6.09 -21.87
C TYR A 50 -8.02 -7.58 -21.66
N GLY A 51 -8.32 -8.14 -20.48
CA GLY A 51 -7.98 -9.53 -20.15
C GLY A 51 -6.51 -9.78 -19.84
N LYS A 52 -5.68 -8.73 -19.77
CA LYS A 52 -4.26 -8.82 -19.42
C LYS A 52 -4.04 -8.32 -18.00
N PRO A 53 -3.36 -9.12 -17.14
CA PRO A 53 -3.06 -8.69 -15.77
C PRO A 53 -2.22 -7.41 -15.77
N SER A 54 -2.52 -6.51 -14.85
CA SER A 54 -1.71 -5.32 -14.57
C SER A 54 -0.40 -5.68 -13.88
N GLY A 55 0.45 -4.67 -13.64
CA GLY A 55 1.63 -4.84 -12.79
C GLY A 55 1.31 -5.31 -11.37
N LEU A 56 0.12 -4.99 -10.84
CA LEU A 56 -0.29 -5.38 -9.50
C LEU A 56 -0.63 -6.87 -9.39
N THR A 57 -1.15 -7.46 -10.46
CA THR A 57 -1.49 -8.89 -10.53
C THR A 57 -0.37 -9.76 -11.08
N SER A 58 0.68 -9.15 -11.64
CA SER A 58 1.87 -9.86 -12.16
C SER A 58 3.14 -9.63 -11.34
N THR A 59 3.10 -8.80 -10.29
CA THR A 59 4.25 -8.57 -9.41
C THR A 59 4.57 -9.79 -8.56
N GLU A 60 5.85 -10.00 -8.25
CA GLU A 60 6.33 -10.99 -7.27
C GLU A 60 6.55 -10.37 -5.88
N ALA A 61 6.09 -9.14 -5.66
CA ALA A 61 6.10 -8.48 -4.35
C ALA A 61 4.90 -8.94 -3.53
N GLU A 62 5.09 -9.17 -2.23
CA GLU A 62 4.03 -9.50 -1.25
C GLU A 62 3.20 -8.26 -0.90
N VAL A 63 3.81 -7.07 -0.99
CA VAL A 63 3.15 -5.79 -0.76
C VAL A 63 3.39 -4.85 -1.93
N TRP A 64 2.32 -4.26 -2.44
CA TRP A 64 2.36 -3.23 -3.45
C TRP A 64 1.93 -1.88 -2.85
N VAL A 65 2.71 -0.83 -3.09
CA VAL A 65 2.52 0.49 -2.48
C VAL A 65 2.31 1.55 -3.56
N HIS A 66 1.21 2.30 -3.46
CA HIS A 66 0.94 3.48 -4.27
C HIS A 66 1.18 4.75 -3.46
N ASN A 67 2.27 5.44 -3.76
CA ASN A 67 2.58 6.74 -3.18
C ASN A 67 1.88 7.85 -3.96
N LEU A 68 1.21 8.71 -3.24
CA LEU A 68 0.60 9.93 -3.74
C LEU A 68 1.48 11.10 -3.36
N VAL A 69 2.20 11.64 -4.34
CA VAL A 69 3.06 12.82 -4.18
C VAL A 69 2.36 14.03 -4.78
N LYS A 70 2.47 15.15 -4.09
CA LYS A 70 2.04 16.46 -4.57
C LYS A 70 3.12 17.48 -4.24
N ASP A 71 3.54 18.27 -5.22
CA ASP A 71 4.56 19.32 -5.03
C ASP A 71 5.86 18.76 -4.42
N ASP A 72 6.24 17.53 -4.83
CA ASP A 72 7.37 16.74 -4.32
C ASP A 72 7.31 16.33 -2.84
N GLU A 73 6.15 16.50 -2.19
CA GLU A 73 5.87 15.99 -0.85
C GLU A 73 5.02 14.71 -0.88
N LEU A 74 5.42 13.69 -0.11
CA LEU A 74 4.63 12.49 0.08
C LEU A 74 3.40 12.83 0.94
N CYS A 75 2.23 12.77 0.31
CA CYS A 75 0.96 13.07 0.99
C CYS A 75 0.33 11.83 1.61
N CYS A 76 0.43 10.68 0.92
CA CYS A 76 -0.23 9.45 1.32
C CYS A 76 0.45 8.25 0.65
N SER A 77 0.48 7.11 1.34
CA SER A 77 0.83 5.82 0.78
C SER A 77 -0.35 4.87 0.98
N LEU A 78 -0.81 4.26 -0.11
CA LEU A 78 -1.81 3.21 -0.08
C LEU A 78 -1.09 1.87 -0.24
N MET A 79 -1.26 0.96 0.72
CA MET A 79 -0.61 -0.35 0.72
C MET A 79 -1.63 -1.45 0.45
N PHE A 80 -1.26 -2.39 -0.42
CA PHE A 80 -2.09 -3.50 -0.83
C PHE A 80 -1.28 -4.79 -0.68
N ASN A 81 -1.85 -5.77 0.02
CA ASN A 81 -1.33 -7.14 -0.04
C ASN A 81 -1.59 -7.70 -1.44
N THR A 82 -0.68 -8.53 -1.91
CA THR A 82 -0.85 -9.28 -3.17
C THR A 82 -1.08 -10.75 -2.84
N ASP A 83 -1.57 -11.53 -3.81
CA ASP A 83 -1.86 -12.96 -3.63
C ASP A 83 -0.60 -13.85 -3.73
N LYS A 84 0.57 -13.35 -3.32
CA LYS A 84 1.87 -14.02 -3.45
C LYS A 84 2.30 -14.77 -2.21
#